data_AF-A0A973HN93-F1
#
_entry.id   AF-A0A973HN93-F1
#
_cell.length_a   1.000
_cell.length_b   1.000
_cell.length_c   1.000
_cell.angle_alpha   90.00
_cell.angle_beta   90.00
_cell.angle_gamma   90.00
#
_symmetry.space_group_name_H-M   'P 1'
#
loop_
_entity.id
_entity.type
_entity.pdbx_description
1 polymer ?
#
loop_
_entity_poly.entity_id
_entity_poly.type
_entity_poly.pdbx_seq_one_letter_code
_entity_poly.pdbx_strand_id
1 'polypeptide(L)'
;MTLDEAEALFLAQNFLHIKNALDKDFAEEWVQYSIKNLLQIDESDPESWSDEINSLNSGDRNINIETVAPFTWDIICRLLGGPDAIDTRTRQFSNGFNINANVRANEPWQGPSQNSTGWHKDGWFFKHFLDSPEQALLVMVIWRDILPKSGGTFFAPDSVEPICKLLLNHPEGLPHNHPWAKEIHRCSNFREMTAEQGDIVIIHPFTLHTGSANPSGRIRYMNNKVISLVNPMKFNRQDGAYTPLEKSILNALGKKSIDFKIGSERVRSPGFEQLTLNS
;
A
#
# COMPACT_ATOMS: atom_id res chain seq x y z
N MET A 1 -12.79 6.54 -15.77
CA MET A 1 -12.76 7.17 -14.44
C MET A 1 -12.12 8.54 -14.59
N THR A 2 -12.73 9.59 -14.06
CA THR A 2 -12.16 10.95 -13.97
C THR A 2 -11.42 11.15 -12.64
N LEU A 3 -10.69 12.27 -12.48
CA LEU A 3 -10.03 12.59 -11.20
C LEU A 3 -11.04 12.84 -10.07
N ASP A 4 -12.17 13.48 -10.37
CA ASP A 4 -13.21 13.76 -9.37
C ASP A 4 -13.95 12.47 -8.96
N GLU A 5 -14.17 11.54 -9.91
CA GLU A 5 -14.68 10.20 -9.61
C GLU A 5 -13.70 9.40 -8.74
N ALA A 6 -12.40 9.47 -9.05
CA ALA A 6 -11.37 8.82 -8.25
C ALA A 6 -11.30 9.40 -6.83
N GLU A 7 -11.33 10.72 -6.67
CA GLU A 7 -11.39 11.36 -5.35
C GLU A 7 -12.62 10.90 -4.55
N ALA A 8 -13.80 10.92 -5.17
CA ALA A 8 -15.05 10.51 -4.53
C ALA A 8 -15.02 9.03 -4.11
N LEU A 9 -14.52 8.14 -4.96
CA LEU A 9 -14.37 6.72 -4.67
C LEU A 9 -13.39 6.47 -3.52
N PHE A 10 -12.25 7.17 -3.49
CA PHE A 10 -11.28 7.04 -2.41
C PHE A 10 -11.88 7.48 -1.07
N LEU A 11 -12.57 8.62 -1.04
CA LEU A 11 -13.24 9.13 0.16
C LEU A 11 -14.35 8.20 0.64
N ALA A 12 -15.04 7.51 -0.26
CA ALA A 12 -16.13 6.61 0.09
C ALA A 12 -15.66 5.22 0.54
N GLN A 13 -14.51 4.75 0.03
CA GLN A 13 -14.12 3.34 0.17
C GLN A 13 -12.77 3.13 0.85
N ASN A 14 -11.97 4.18 1.06
CA ASN A 14 -10.57 4.14 1.53
C ASN A 14 -9.59 3.41 0.60
N PHE A 15 -9.98 3.14 -0.65
CA PHE A 15 -9.08 2.62 -1.68
C PHE A 15 -9.60 2.95 -3.08
N LEU A 16 -8.75 2.75 -4.09
CA LEU A 16 -9.05 2.90 -5.51
C LEU A 16 -8.47 1.78 -6.32
N HIS A 17 -9.27 1.20 -7.22
CA HIS A 17 -8.82 0.28 -8.25
C HIS A 17 -8.79 0.98 -9.60
N ILE A 18 -7.59 1.21 -10.12
CA ILE A 18 -7.33 1.86 -11.39
C ILE A 18 -7.06 0.76 -12.42
N LYS A 19 -8.01 0.59 -13.36
CA LYS A 19 -7.93 -0.42 -14.41
C LYS A 19 -7.00 0.02 -15.54
N ASN A 20 -6.20 -0.92 -16.07
CA ASN A 20 -5.26 -0.68 -17.19
C ASN A 20 -4.39 0.57 -16.95
N ALA A 21 -3.84 0.69 -15.75
CA ALA A 21 -3.04 1.81 -15.31
C ALA A 21 -1.60 1.80 -15.89
N LEU A 22 -1.10 0.61 -16.21
CA LEU A 22 0.14 0.36 -16.93
C LEU A 22 -0.16 -0.38 -18.23
N ASP A 23 0.70 -0.17 -19.21
CA ASP A 23 0.72 -0.99 -20.42
C ASP A 23 1.02 -2.46 -20.07
N LYS A 24 0.23 -3.38 -20.65
CA LYS A 24 0.32 -4.81 -20.33
C LYS A 24 1.62 -5.42 -20.85
N ASP A 25 2.08 -5.03 -22.05
CA ASP A 25 3.32 -5.55 -22.63
C ASP A 25 4.55 -5.07 -21.85
N PHE A 26 4.52 -3.81 -21.38
CA PHE A 26 5.53 -3.28 -20.45
C PHE A 26 5.59 -4.07 -19.15
N ALA A 27 4.43 -4.37 -18.55
CA ALA A 27 4.39 -5.16 -17.31
C ALA A 27 4.96 -6.57 -17.52
N GLU A 28 4.65 -7.21 -18.66
CA GLU A 28 5.17 -8.54 -19.00
C GLU A 28 6.68 -8.51 -19.21
N GLU A 29 7.22 -7.50 -19.91
CA GLU A 29 8.66 -7.35 -20.13
C GLU A 29 9.42 -7.28 -18.81
N TRP A 30 8.90 -6.54 -17.83
CA TRP A 30 9.51 -6.43 -16.50
C TRP A 30 9.50 -7.75 -15.74
N VAL A 31 8.40 -8.51 -15.81
CA VAL A 31 8.31 -9.83 -15.17
C VAL A 31 9.27 -10.81 -15.83
N GLN A 32 9.29 -10.86 -17.17
CA GLN A 32 10.21 -11.73 -17.93
C GLN A 32 11.67 -11.39 -17.68
N TYR A 33 12.00 -10.10 -17.57
CA TYR A 33 13.35 -9.70 -17.18
C TYR A 33 13.72 -10.23 -15.79
N SER A 34 12.84 -10.06 -14.79
CA SER A 34 13.12 -10.55 -13.43
C SER A 34 13.21 -12.07 -13.38
N ILE A 35 12.37 -12.79 -14.13
CA ILE A 35 12.46 -14.25 -14.26
C ILE A 35 13.82 -14.65 -14.81
N LYS A 36 14.25 -14.03 -15.92
CA LYS A 36 15.50 -14.40 -16.59
C LYS A 36 16.75 -14.02 -15.79
N ASN A 37 16.77 -12.86 -15.16
CA ASN A 37 18.01 -12.28 -14.63
C ASN A 37 18.12 -12.32 -13.10
N LEU A 38 16.99 -12.38 -12.38
CA LEU A 38 16.96 -12.32 -10.92
C LEU A 38 16.52 -13.65 -10.28
N LEU A 39 15.46 -14.27 -10.80
CA LEU A 39 14.85 -15.47 -10.21
C LEU A 39 15.41 -16.77 -10.78
N GLN A 40 15.65 -16.81 -12.10
CA GLN A 40 16.13 -17.98 -12.85
C GLN A 40 15.24 -19.23 -12.65
N ILE A 41 13.92 -19.04 -12.74
CA ILE A 41 12.91 -20.09 -12.59
C ILE A 41 12.18 -20.40 -13.92
N ASP A 42 11.48 -21.53 -13.96
CA ASP A 42 10.47 -21.85 -14.96
C ASP A 42 9.08 -21.81 -14.31
N GLU A 43 8.24 -20.87 -14.73
CA GLU A 43 6.90 -20.71 -14.16
C GLU A 43 5.96 -21.88 -14.47
N SER A 44 6.28 -22.71 -15.46
CA SER A 44 5.51 -23.92 -15.79
C SER A 44 5.95 -25.15 -14.99
N ASP A 45 7.10 -25.06 -14.30
CA ASP A 45 7.66 -26.11 -13.47
C ASP A 45 7.73 -25.66 -11.99
N PRO A 46 6.73 -26.04 -11.16
CA PRO A 46 6.73 -25.75 -9.73
C PRO A 46 7.95 -26.27 -8.97
N GLU A 47 8.65 -27.29 -9.47
CA GLU A 47 9.87 -27.80 -8.82
C GLU A 47 11.04 -26.80 -8.96
N SER A 48 10.97 -25.87 -9.92
CA SER A 48 11.97 -24.82 -10.09
C SER A 48 11.81 -23.65 -9.10
N TRP A 49 10.69 -23.56 -8.39
CA TRP A 49 10.40 -22.44 -7.48
C TRP A 49 11.07 -22.66 -6.13
N SER A 50 12.25 -22.06 -5.94
CA SER A 50 12.94 -22.11 -4.65
C SER A 50 12.12 -21.47 -3.52
N ASP A 51 12.36 -21.90 -2.28
CA ASP A 51 11.71 -21.29 -1.10
C ASP A 51 11.99 -19.77 -0.99
N GLU A 52 13.10 -19.32 -1.58
CA GLU A 52 13.54 -17.93 -1.57
C GLU A 52 12.83 -17.04 -2.59
N ILE A 53 12.07 -17.61 -3.54
CA ILE A 53 11.39 -16.83 -4.60
C ILE A 53 10.46 -15.75 -4.03
N ASN A 54 9.83 -16.04 -2.88
CA ASN A 54 8.92 -15.11 -2.19
C ASN A 54 9.67 -13.94 -1.51
N SER A 55 11.01 -13.95 -1.52
CA SER A 55 11.87 -12.96 -0.84
C SER A 55 12.54 -11.96 -1.80
N LEU A 56 12.09 -11.85 -3.05
CA LEU A 56 12.62 -10.88 -4.04
C LEU A 56 12.26 -9.42 -3.69
N ASN A 57 12.85 -8.90 -2.61
CA ASN A 57 12.57 -7.56 -2.11
C ASN A 57 13.45 -6.48 -2.75
N SER A 58 14.50 -6.88 -3.49
CA SER A 58 15.46 -5.98 -4.13
C SER A 58 15.45 -6.19 -5.64
N GLY A 59 15.15 -5.12 -6.37
CA GLY A 59 15.23 -5.07 -7.83
C GLY A 59 16.36 -4.15 -8.30
N ASP A 60 16.76 -4.30 -9.56
CA ASP A 60 17.79 -3.52 -10.24
C ASP A 60 17.22 -2.49 -11.23
N ARG A 61 15.89 -2.48 -11.42
CA ARG A 61 15.18 -1.54 -12.30
C ARG A 61 14.29 -0.62 -11.48
N ASN A 62 14.25 0.66 -11.87
CA ASN A 62 13.35 1.65 -11.32
C ASN A 62 12.81 2.53 -12.44
N ILE A 63 11.55 2.98 -12.32
CA ILE A 63 10.93 3.87 -13.28
C ILE A 63 9.95 4.83 -12.62
N ASN A 64 9.92 6.08 -13.08
CA ASN A 64 9.04 7.11 -12.53
C ASN A 64 7.57 6.80 -12.84
N ILE A 65 6.71 6.91 -11.81
CA ILE A 65 5.28 6.64 -11.91
C ILE A 65 4.63 7.56 -12.95
N GLU A 66 5.00 8.84 -12.96
CA GLU A 66 4.53 9.85 -13.93
C GLU A 66 4.77 9.44 -15.39
N THR A 67 5.85 8.69 -15.65
CA THR A 67 6.21 8.26 -17.01
C THR A 67 5.38 7.07 -17.47
N VAL A 68 5.22 6.05 -16.62
CA VAL A 68 4.58 4.78 -17.02
C VAL A 68 3.10 4.70 -16.71
N ALA A 69 2.63 5.49 -15.75
CA ALA A 69 1.24 5.52 -15.29
C ALA A 69 0.79 6.96 -15.00
N PRO A 70 0.78 7.86 -16.01
CA PRO A 70 0.52 9.29 -15.81
C PRO A 70 -0.83 9.58 -15.15
N PHE A 71 -1.89 8.86 -15.50
CA PHE A 71 -3.20 9.05 -14.85
C PHE A 71 -3.19 8.61 -13.38
N THR A 72 -2.45 7.55 -13.04
CA THR A 72 -2.23 7.15 -11.64
C THR A 72 -1.46 8.22 -10.89
N TRP A 73 -0.45 8.83 -11.52
CA TRP A 73 0.30 9.93 -10.94
C TRP A 73 -0.59 11.16 -10.67
N ASP A 74 -1.47 11.51 -11.60
CA ASP A 74 -2.44 12.60 -11.41
C ASP A 74 -3.39 12.32 -10.23
N ILE A 75 -3.84 11.07 -10.08
CA ILE A 75 -4.64 10.66 -8.92
C ILE A 75 -3.84 10.80 -7.62
N ILE A 76 -2.60 10.30 -7.57
CA ILE A 76 -1.74 10.42 -6.39
C ILE A 76 -1.56 11.91 -6.03
N CYS A 77 -1.24 12.76 -7.00
CA CYS A 77 -1.14 14.20 -6.82
C CYS A 77 -2.45 14.81 -6.29
N ARG A 78 -3.60 14.43 -6.85
CA ARG A 78 -4.90 14.91 -6.38
C ARG A 78 -5.15 14.54 -4.92
N LEU A 79 -4.88 13.29 -4.54
CA LEU A 79 -5.10 12.79 -3.17
C LEU A 79 -4.17 13.45 -2.14
N LEU A 80 -3.00 13.91 -2.56
CA LEU A 80 -1.91 14.36 -1.68
C LEU A 80 -1.62 15.87 -1.73
N GLY A 81 -2.30 16.64 -2.60
CA GLY A 81 -2.13 18.09 -2.67
C GLY A 81 -1.06 18.56 -3.65
N GLY A 82 -0.81 17.78 -4.71
CA GLY A 82 0.08 18.13 -5.82
C GLY A 82 1.45 17.44 -5.75
N PRO A 83 2.24 17.52 -6.84
CA PRO A 83 3.53 16.85 -6.95
C PRO A 83 4.54 17.34 -5.91
N ASP A 84 4.54 18.64 -5.57
CA ASP A 84 5.49 19.23 -4.61
C ASP A 84 5.29 18.74 -3.18
N ALA A 85 4.11 18.21 -2.84
CA ALA A 85 3.84 17.63 -1.54
C ALA A 85 4.47 16.22 -1.38
N ILE A 86 4.85 15.56 -2.48
CA ILE A 86 5.27 14.16 -2.50
C ILE A 86 6.79 14.05 -2.43
N ASP A 87 7.31 13.16 -1.58
CA ASP A 87 8.75 12.90 -1.51
C ASP A 87 9.27 12.26 -2.81
N THR A 88 10.25 12.90 -3.45
CA THR A 88 10.81 12.47 -4.75
C THR A 88 11.33 11.04 -4.76
N ARG A 89 11.83 10.53 -3.62
CA ARG A 89 12.35 9.16 -3.50
C ARG A 89 11.27 8.09 -3.58
N THR A 90 10.02 8.49 -3.38
CA THR A 90 8.87 7.59 -3.41
C THR A 90 8.10 7.61 -4.73
N ARG A 91 8.61 8.31 -5.76
CA ARG A 91 7.91 8.49 -7.04
C ARG A 91 8.25 7.44 -8.11
N GLN A 92 8.86 6.33 -7.70
CA GLN A 92 9.31 5.27 -8.61
C GLN A 92 8.76 3.90 -8.26
N PHE A 93 8.33 3.16 -9.27
CA PHE A 93 8.16 1.71 -9.19
C PHE A 93 9.50 1.01 -9.40
N SER A 94 9.66 -0.17 -8.80
CA SER A 94 10.83 -1.03 -9.01
C SER A 94 10.40 -2.44 -9.39
N ASN A 95 11.33 -3.26 -9.88
CA ASN A 95 11.10 -4.69 -10.10
C ASN A 95 11.41 -5.56 -8.87
N GLY A 96 11.50 -4.96 -7.67
CA GLY A 96 11.45 -5.69 -6.41
C GLY A 96 10.01 -6.13 -6.16
N PHE A 97 9.69 -7.39 -6.44
CA PHE A 97 8.33 -7.91 -6.40
C PHE A 97 8.01 -8.58 -5.05
N ASN A 98 6.84 -8.27 -4.49
CA ASN A 98 6.21 -9.09 -3.46
C ASN A 98 5.64 -10.36 -4.10
N ILE A 99 6.49 -11.34 -4.37
CA ILE A 99 6.12 -12.61 -4.99
C ILE A 99 5.32 -13.48 -4.03
N ASN A 100 4.31 -14.16 -4.56
CA ASN A 100 3.67 -15.27 -3.87
C ASN A 100 3.48 -16.43 -4.85
N ALA A 101 4.36 -17.42 -4.79
CA ALA A 101 4.33 -18.58 -5.69
C ALA A 101 3.37 -19.68 -5.18
N ASN A 102 3.53 -20.05 -3.91
CA ASN A 102 2.91 -21.24 -3.33
C ASN A 102 2.71 -21.10 -1.79
N VAL A 103 2.65 -19.87 -1.27
CA VAL A 103 2.50 -19.65 0.18
C VAL A 103 1.28 -20.39 0.69
N ARG A 104 1.49 -21.33 1.63
CA ARG A 104 0.42 -22.16 2.22
C ARG A 104 -0.44 -22.90 1.18
N ALA A 105 0.13 -23.29 0.03
CA ALA A 105 -0.59 -23.98 -1.04
C ALA A 105 -1.16 -25.35 -0.61
N ASN A 106 -0.54 -25.99 0.39
CA ASN A 106 -0.96 -27.29 0.92
C ASN A 106 -2.07 -27.21 1.99
N GLU A 107 -2.54 -26.01 2.33
CA GLU A 107 -3.62 -25.79 3.30
C GLU A 107 -4.97 -25.57 2.57
N PRO A 108 -6.12 -25.96 3.18
CA PRO A 108 -7.41 -25.56 2.66
C PRO A 108 -7.53 -24.04 2.58
N TRP A 109 -7.81 -23.52 1.38
CA TRP A 109 -7.95 -22.08 1.20
C TRP A 109 -9.12 -21.53 2.00
N GLN A 110 -8.88 -20.45 2.73
CA GLN A 110 -9.88 -19.72 3.47
C GLN A 110 -9.95 -18.29 2.95
N GLY A 111 -11.18 -17.79 2.78
CA GLY A 111 -11.41 -16.42 2.37
C GLY A 111 -10.94 -15.40 3.43
N PRO A 112 -10.87 -14.12 3.04
CA PRO A 112 -10.44 -13.06 3.94
C PRO A 112 -11.43 -12.94 5.11
N SER A 113 -10.92 -12.93 6.33
CA SER A 113 -11.72 -12.75 7.54
C SER A 113 -10.88 -12.18 8.68
N GLN A 114 -11.53 -11.79 9.77
CA GLN A 114 -10.82 -11.42 11.02
C GLN A 114 -9.90 -12.53 11.57
N ASN A 115 -10.14 -13.80 11.19
CA ASN A 115 -9.34 -14.93 11.64
C ASN A 115 -8.12 -15.20 10.74
N SER A 116 -8.00 -14.49 9.61
CA SER A 116 -6.77 -14.53 8.81
C SER A 116 -5.59 -14.07 9.66
N THR A 117 -4.46 -14.76 9.57
CA THR A 117 -3.26 -14.44 10.34
C THR A 117 -2.43 -13.38 9.66
N GLY A 118 -1.67 -12.60 10.43
CA GLY A 118 -0.69 -11.68 9.87
C GLY A 118 -1.25 -10.34 9.40
N TRP A 119 -2.41 -9.92 9.89
CA TRP A 119 -2.92 -8.56 9.70
C TRP A 119 -1.92 -7.54 10.23
N HIS A 120 -1.55 -6.58 9.39
CA HIS A 120 -0.64 -5.51 9.73
C HIS A 120 -0.98 -4.26 8.93
N LYS A 121 -0.30 -3.18 9.29
CA LYS A 121 -0.22 -1.94 8.52
C LYS A 121 1.25 -1.71 8.23
N ASP A 122 1.56 -1.28 7.02
CA ASP A 122 2.94 -1.00 6.61
C ASP A 122 3.59 0.15 7.39
N GLY A 123 4.91 0.26 7.24
CA GLY A 123 5.74 1.28 7.89
C GLY A 123 6.64 0.76 9.00
N TRP A 124 7.37 -0.32 8.71
CA TRP A 124 8.41 -0.88 9.61
C TRP A 124 9.59 0.07 9.88
N PHE A 125 9.70 1.14 9.10
CA PHE A 125 10.84 2.06 9.12
C PHE A 125 10.60 3.35 9.91
N PHE A 126 9.48 3.50 10.62
CA PHE A 126 9.19 4.70 11.40
C PHE A 126 8.23 4.49 12.58
N LYS A 127 8.24 5.44 13.51
CA LYS A 127 7.26 5.57 14.59
C LYS A 127 6.00 6.26 14.07
N HIS A 128 4.84 5.63 14.27
CA HIS A 128 3.56 6.02 13.70
C HIS A 128 2.86 7.11 14.50
N PHE A 129 2.42 8.14 13.81
CA PHE A 129 1.52 9.18 14.31
C PHE A 129 0.33 9.32 13.36
N LEU A 130 -0.74 9.97 13.82
CA LEU A 130 -1.91 10.25 12.96
C LEU A 130 -1.55 11.06 11.71
N ASP A 131 -0.54 11.95 11.83
CA ASP A 131 -0.10 12.88 10.79
C ASP A 131 1.19 12.44 10.07
N SER A 132 1.62 11.18 10.23
CA SER A 132 2.90 10.68 9.70
C SER A 132 3.09 10.94 8.20
N PRO A 133 4.12 11.71 7.79
CA PRO A 133 4.44 11.91 6.37
C PRO A 133 5.11 10.71 5.72
N GLU A 134 5.68 9.80 6.50
CA GLU A 134 6.48 8.68 6.00
C GLU A 134 5.68 7.70 5.12
N GLN A 135 4.37 7.63 5.30
CA GLN A 135 3.50 6.81 4.47
C GLN A 135 2.13 7.45 4.34
N ALA A 136 1.89 8.08 3.20
CA ALA A 136 0.65 8.76 2.87
C ALA A 136 -0.27 7.90 2.01
N LEU A 137 0.27 7.04 1.14
CA LEU A 137 -0.49 6.04 0.38
C LEU A 137 0.31 4.75 0.26
N LEU A 138 -0.39 3.63 0.09
CA LEU A 138 0.20 2.37 -0.37
C LEU A 138 -0.35 2.04 -1.75
N VAL A 139 0.53 1.97 -2.74
CA VAL A 139 0.20 1.77 -4.15
C VAL A 139 0.62 0.36 -4.54
N MET A 140 -0.36 -0.51 -4.75
CA MET A 140 -0.17 -1.89 -5.18
C MET A 140 -0.18 -1.98 -6.70
N VAL A 141 0.96 -2.32 -7.31
CA VAL A 141 1.07 -2.46 -8.77
C VAL A 141 0.95 -3.93 -9.14
N ILE A 142 0.08 -4.23 -10.10
CA ILE A 142 -0.25 -5.58 -10.52
C ILE A 142 0.49 -5.91 -11.82
N TRP A 143 1.58 -6.67 -11.72
CA TRP A 143 2.45 -6.97 -12.87
C TRP A 143 1.96 -8.17 -13.66
N ARG A 144 1.13 -9.02 -13.03
CA ARG A 144 0.37 -10.10 -13.66
C ARG A 144 -0.97 -10.29 -12.99
N ASP A 145 -1.90 -10.92 -13.70
CA ASP A 145 -3.24 -11.23 -13.21
C ASP A 145 -3.20 -11.89 -11.82
N ILE A 146 -4.00 -11.33 -10.91
CA ILE A 146 -4.32 -11.92 -9.62
C ILE A 146 -5.77 -12.39 -9.69
N LEU A 147 -5.93 -13.67 -10.00
CA LEU A 147 -7.23 -14.33 -10.02
C LEU A 147 -7.68 -14.67 -8.58
N PRO A 148 -8.98 -14.98 -8.37
CA PRO A 148 -9.45 -15.46 -7.08
C PRO A 148 -8.63 -16.67 -6.61
N LYS A 149 -8.26 -16.67 -5.33
CA LYS A 149 -7.45 -17.71 -4.68
C LYS A 149 -6.03 -17.85 -5.24
N SER A 150 -5.49 -16.80 -5.85
CA SER A 150 -4.13 -16.77 -6.41
C SER A 150 -3.15 -15.90 -5.60
N GLY A 151 -3.22 -15.96 -4.27
CA GLY A 151 -2.29 -15.25 -3.41
C GLY A 151 -2.51 -13.73 -3.32
N GLY A 152 -3.67 -13.23 -3.77
CA GLY A 152 -4.05 -11.83 -3.68
C GLY A 152 -4.06 -11.31 -2.24
N THR A 153 -3.50 -10.13 -2.00
CA THR A 153 -3.47 -9.49 -0.67
C THR A 153 -4.88 -9.40 -0.10
N PHE A 154 -5.07 -9.85 1.14
CA PHE A 154 -6.30 -9.59 1.88
C PHE A 154 -6.22 -8.21 2.53
N PHE A 155 -7.30 -7.44 2.48
CA PHE A 155 -7.33 -6.08 3.04
C PHE A 155 -8.70 -5.75 3.65
N ALA A 156 -8.70 -4.86 4.64
CA ALA A 156 -9.89 -4.41 5.36
C ALA A 156 -10.05 -2.89 5.24
N PRO A 157 -10.79 -2.37 4.24
CA PRO A 157 -10.90 -0.93 4.02
C PRO A 157 -11.55 -0.16 5.19
N ASP A 158 -12.36 -0.85 6.01
CA ASP A 158 -13.00 -0.28 7.20
C ASP A 158 -12.06 -0.23 8.41
N SER A 159 -10.83 -0.73 8.33
CA SER A 159 -9.84 -0.59 9.41
C SER A 159 -9.32 0.84 9.60
N VAL A 160 -9.55 1.72 8.62
CA VAL A 160 -9.08 3.11 8.67
C VAL A 160 -9.62 3.83 9.90
N GLU A 161 -10.90 3.70 10.22
CA GLU A 161 -11.50 4.34 11.38
C GLU A 161 -10.90 3.86 12.72
N PRO A 162 -10.84 2.54 13.02
CA PRO A 162 -10.15 2.02 14.19
C PRO A 162 -8.73 2.54 14.35
N ILE A 163 -7.94 2.52 13.28
CA ILE A 163 -6.54 2.95 13.32
C ILE A 163 -6.42 4.47 13.51
N CYS A 164 -7.26 5.27 12.84
CA CYS A 164 -7.35 6.71 13.09
C CYS A 164 -7.64 7.01 14.56
N LYS A 165 -8.64 6.33 15.15
CA LYS A 165 -9.02 6.51 16.56
C LYS A 165 -7.90 6.12 17.51
N LEU A 166 -7.20 5.02 17.22
CA LEU A 166 -6.04 4.57 17.97
C LEU A 166 -4.96 5.66 17.94
N LEU A 167 -4.50 6.07 16.75
CA LEU A 167 -3.43 7.05 16.60
C LEU A 167 -3.80 8.44 17.17
N LEU A 168 -5.06 8.86 17.08
CA LEU A 168 -5.52 10.10 17.70
C LEU A 168 -5.34 10.09 19.23
N ASN A 169 -5.54 8.93 19.86
CA ASN A 169 -5.39 8.75 21.31
C ASN A 169 -3.95 8.46 21.75
N HIS A 170 -3.01 8.36 20.81
CA HIS A 170 -1.60 8.11 21.06
C HIS A 170 -0.74 9.23 20.44
N PRO A 171 -0.86 10.48 20.93
CA PRO A 171 -0.03 11.59 20.43
C PRO A 171 1.46 11.33 20.63
N GLU A 172 1.86 10.54 21.62
CA GLU A 172 3.22 10.07 21.82
C GLU A 172 3.71 9.13 20.69
N GLY A 173 2.83 8.66 19.81
CA GLY A 173 3.13 7.79 18.68
C GLY A 173 3.37 6.33 19.06
N LEU A 174 3.09 5.43 18.12
CA LEU A 174 3.20 3.98 18.30
C LEU A 174 4.40 3.42 17.52
N PRO A 175 5.17 2.47 18.07
CA PRO A 175 6.26 1.84 17.34
C PRO A 175 5.71 0.99 16.18
N HIS A 176 6.52 0.72 15.16
CA HIS A 176 6.09 -0.08 14.02
C HIS A 176 5.64 -1.50 14.40
N ASN A 177 6.22 -2.08 15.46
CA ASN A 177 5.89 -3.40 15.98
C ASN A 177 4.70 -3.40 16.96
N HIS A 178 3.95 -2.29 17.06
CA HIS A 178 2.68 -2.28 17.78
C HIS A 178 1.77 -3.40 17.25
N PRO A 179 0.98 -4.08 18.09
CA PRO A 179 0.11 -5.18 17.67
C PRO A 179 -1.13 -4.69 16.89
N TRP A 180 -0.91 -4.12 15.70
CA TRP A 180 -1.94 -3.56 14.81
C TRP A 180 -3.07 -4.53 14.49
N ALA A 181 -2.75 -5.83 14.42
CA ALA A 181 -3.70 -6.91 14.18
C ALA A 181 -4.90 -6.89 15.15
N LYS A 182 -4.74 -6.35 16.38
CA LYS A 182 -5.84 -6.29 17.35
C LYS A 182 -7.04 -5.47 16.86
N GLU A 183 -6.80 -4.47 16.01
CA GLU A 183 -7.88 -3.63 15.48
C GLU A 183 -8.72 -4.35 14.41
N ILE A 184 -8.28 -5.52 13.91
CA ILE A 184 -9.03 -6.26 12.89
C ILE A 184 -10.39 -6.75 13.39
N HIS A 185 -10.54 -6.99 14.69
CA HIS A 185 -11.80 -7.43 15.31
C HIS A 185 -12.89 -6.35 15.31
N ARG A 186 -12.53 -5.11 14.96
CA ARG A 186 -13.47 -4.01 14.75
C ARG A 186 -13.91 -3.89 13.29
N CYS A 187 -13.34 -4.70 12.39
CA CYS A 187 -13.59 -4.67 10.97
C CYS A 187 -14.58 -5.77 10.56
N SER A 188 -15.25 -5.54 9.44
CA SER A 188 -16.26 -6.42 8.85
C SER A 188 -16.18 -6.50 7.32
N ASN A 189 -15.52 -5.52 6.68
CA ASN A 189 -15.34 -5.46 5.23
C ASN A 189 -14.01 -6.09 4.83
N PHE A 190 -13.98 -7.42 4.73
CA PHE A 190 -12.78 -8.16 4.32
C PHE A 190 -12.81 -8.46 2.81
N ARG A 191 -11.72 -8.15 2.11
CA ARG A 191 -11.61 -8.32 0.66
C ARG A 191 -10.36 -9.08 0.28
N GLU A 192 -10.47 -9.87 -0.79
CA GLU A 192 -9.34 -10.42 -1.51
C GLU A 192 -9.01 -9.49 -2.67
N MET A 193 -7.73 -9.16 -2.83
CA MET A 193 -7.27 -8.42 -3.99
C MET A 193 -7.30 -9.34 -5.22
N THR A 194 -8.16 -9.00 -6.17
CA THR A 194 -8.14 -9.59 -7.52
C THR A 194 -8.04 -8.47 -8.53
N ALA A 195 -7.15 -8.62 -9.52
CA ALA A 195 -6.86 -7.57 -10.48
C ALA A 195 -6.23 -8.16 -11.74
N GLU A 196 -6.29 -7.42 -12.84
CA GLU A 196 -5.62 -7.79 -14.08
C GLU A 196 -4.21 -7.18 -14.13
N GLN A 197 -3.36 -7.77 -14.95
CA GLN A 197 -2.08 -7.21 -15.33
C GLN A 197 -2.22 -5.76 -15.79
N GLY A 198 -1.35 -4.91 -15.25
CA GLY A 198 -1.33 -3.48 -15.51
C GLY A 198 -2.34 -2.70 -14.68
N ASP A 199 -3.18 -3.33 -13.86
CA ASP A 199 -3.97 -2.61 -12.87
C ASP A 199 -3.07 -2.02 -11.76
N ILE A 200 -3.54 -0.93 -11.15
CA ILE A 200 -2.96 -0.39 -9.92
C ILE A 200 -4.06 -0.24 -8.88
N VAL A 201 -3.78 -0.60 -7.64
CA VAL A 201 -4.69 -0.41 -6.51
C VAL A 201 -4.05 0.47 -5.45
N ILE A 202 -4.64 1.63 -5.19
CA ILE A 202 -4.19 2.56 -4.14
C ILE A 202 -5.03 2.31 -2.90
N ILE A 203 -4.41 1.97 -1.77
CA ILE A 203 -5.11 1.82 -0.49
C ILE A 203 -4.68 2.88 0.52
N HIS A 204 -5.59 3.26 1.41
CA HIS A 204 -5.33 4.21 2.50
C HIS A 204 -4.19 3.70 3.41
N PRO A 205 -3.29 4.57 3.92
CA PRO A 205 -2.11 4.16 4.70
C PRO A 205 -2.46 3.46 6.02
N PHE A 206 -3.71 3.60 6.46
CA PHE A 206 -4.25 2.95 7.65
C PHE A 206 -5.09 1.69 7.39
N THR A 207 -5.05 1.18 6.15
CA THR A 207 -5.68 -0.08 5.79
C THR A 207 -4.87 -1.25 6.32
N LEU A 208 -5.48 -2.06 7.18
CA LEU A 208 -4.93 -3.34 7.59
C LEU A 208 -4.99 -4.30 6.41
N HIS A 209 -3.89 -5.00 6.18
CA HIS A 209 -3.77 -5.97 5.11
C HIS A 209 -2.88 -7.15 5.53
N THR A 210 -2.94 -8.23 4.75
CA THR A 210 -2.14 -9.43 4.97
C THR A 210 -1.99 -10.27 3.71
N GLY A 211 -0.96 -11.12 3.67
CA GLY A 211 -0.79 -12.11 2.61
C GLY A 211 -1.81 -13.24 2.71
N SER A 212 -2.31 -13.72 1.57
CA SER A 212 -3.19 -14.88 1.50
C SER A 212 -2.45 -16.14 1.07
N ALA A 213 -3.09 -17.29 1.27
CA ALA A 213 -2.61 -18.54 0.71
C ALA A 213 -2.73 -18.52 -0.83
N ASN A 214 -1.78 -19.14 -1.51
CA ASN A 214 -1.78 -19.31 -2.96
C ASN A 214 -1.78 -20.80 -3.35
N PRO A 215 -2.95 -21.47 -3.33
CA PRO A 215 -3.10 -22.84 -3.83
C PRO A 215 -3.21 -22.93 -5.36
N SER A 216 -3.14 -21.82 -6.09
CA SER A 216 -3.60 -21.78 -7.47
C SER A 216 -2.63 -22.34 -8.51
N GLY A 217 -1.36 -22.57 -8.13
CA GLY A 217 -0.30 -22.94 -9.06
C GLY A 217 0.09 -21.80 -10.01
N ARG A 218 -0.27 -20.55 -9.71
CA ARG A 218 0.13 -19.36 -10.46
C ARG A 218 0.95 -18.45 -9.57
N ILE A 219 2.11 -18.02 -10.04
CA ILE A 219 2.93 -17.06 -9.30
C ILE A 219 2.30 -15.66 -9.40
N ARG A 220 2.11 -15.03 -8.24
CA ARG A 220 1.71 -13.63 -8.15
C ARG A 220 2.92 -12.72 -8.24
N TYR A 221 2.90 -11.77 -9.17
CA TYR A 221 3.86 -10.68 -9.27
C TYR A 221 3.16 -9.34 -9.00
N MET A 222 3.43 -8.76 -7.83
CA MET A 222 2.96 -7.42 -7.47
C MET A 222 4.03 -6.68 -6.70
N ASN A 223 3.91 -5.36 -6.51
CA ASN A 223 4.66 -4.67 -5.47
C ASN A 223 3.82 -3.68 -4.68
N ASN A 224 4.21 -3.50 -3.42
CA ASN A 224 3.71 -2.49 -2.51
C ASN A 224 4.63 -1.27 -2.57
N LYS A 225 4.19 -0.19 -3.22
CA LYS A 225 4.92 1.08 -3.23
C LYS A 225 4.35 2.04 -2.19
N VAL A 226 5.16 2.39 -1.19
CA VAL A 226 4.85 3.49 -0.27
C VAL A 226 5.08 4.82 -0.99
N ILE A 227 4.11 5.72 -0.89
CA ILE A 227 4.22 7.14 -1.26
C ILE A 227 4.31 7.95 0.03
N SER A 228 5.32 8.81 0.14
CA SER A 228 5.55 9.66 1.32
C SER A 228 5.31 11.14 0.98
N LEU A 229 5.00 11.93 2.00
CA LEU A 229 4.90 13.38 1.92
C LEU A 229 6.21 14.04 2.36
N VAL A 230 6.47 15.24 1.84
CA VAL A 230 7.57 16.13 2.30
C VAL A 230 7.24 16.79 3.63
N ASN A 231 5.96 16.86 4.02
CA ASN A 231 5.52 17.47 5.27
C ASN A 231 4.41 16.62 5.92
N PRO A 232 4.29 16.63 7.26
CA PRO A 232 3.17 15.98 7.95
C PRO A 232 1.80 16.44 7.45
N MET A 233 0.82 15.54 7.52
CA MET A 233 -0.58 15.86 7.20
C MET A 233 -1.11 16.95 8.15
N LYS A 234 -2.02 17.82 7.67
CA LYS A 234 -2.59 18.92 8.45
C LYS A 234 -4.09 18.74 8.62
N PHE A 235 -4.53 18.54 9.87
CA PHE A 235 -5.94 18.35 10.22
C PHE A 235 -6.63 19.60 10.75
N ASN A 236 -5.90 20.71 10.90
CA ASN A 236 -6.43 22.01 11.33
C ASN A 236 -6.02 23.10 10.33
N ARG A 237 -6.88 23.39 9.36
CA ARG A 237 -6.67 24.43 8.35
C ARG A 237 -7.78 25.48 8.44
N GLN A 238 -7.41 26.76 8.50
CA GLN A 238 -8.38 27.86 8.59
C GLN A 238 -9.21 28.00 7.30
N ASP A 239 -8.60 27.71 6.14
CA ASP A 239 -9.24 27.78 4.83
C ASP A 239 -10.07 26.53 4.47
N GLY A 240 -10.00 25.47 5.30
CA GLY A 240 -10.67 24.20 5.05
C GLY A 240 -10.14 23.43 3.83
N ALA A 241 -9.02 23.85 3.24
CA ALA A 241 -8.44 23.27 2.03
C ALA A 241 -7.65 21.98 2.33
N TYR A 242 -8.36 20.98 2.87
CA TYR A 242 -7.81 19.67 3.16
C TYR A 242 -7.60 18.84 1.88
N THR A 243 -6.51 18.08 1.82
CA THR A 243 -6.33 17.08 0.77
C THR A 243 -7.37 15.96 0.92
N PRO A 244 -7.68 15.18 -0.13
CA PRO A 244 -8.57 14.02 0.01
C PRO A 244 -8.10 13.01 1.06
N LEU A 245 -6.78 12.79 1.20
CA LEU A 245 -6.25 11.96 2.28
C LEU A 245 -6.56 12.56 3.67
N GLU A 246 -6.28 13.85 3.88
CA GLU A 246 -6.59 14.54 5.15
C GLU A 246 -8.10 14.48 5.46
N LYS A 247 -8.96 14.71 4.45
CA LYS A 247 -10.42 14.60 4.56
C LYS A 247 -10.87 13.20 4.92
N SER A 248 -10.27 12.15 4.34
CA SER A 248 -10.64 10.76 4.65
C SER A 248 -10.40 10.42 6.13
N ILE A 249 -9.29 10.91 6.71
CA ILE A 249 -8.97 10.75 8.13
C ILE A 249 -9.96 11.53 9.02
N LEU A 250 -10.26 12.78 8.67
CA LEU A 250 -11.25 13.60 9.37
C LEU A 250 -12.65 12.96 9.36
N ASN A 251 -13.07 12.44 8.20
CA ASN A 251 -14.34 11.72 8.03
C ASN A 251 -14.38 10.46 8.89
N ALA A 252 -13.33 9.64 8.87
CA ALA A 252 -13.21 8.43 9.69
C ALA A 252 -13.29 8.73 11.19
N LEU A 253 -12.85 9.92 11.62
CA LEU A 253 -12.93 10.37 13.01
C LEU A 253 -14.25 11.08 13.35
N GLY A 254 -15.11 11.35 12.37
CA GLY A 254 -16.32 12.16 12.54
C GLY A 254 -16.02 13.59 12.98
N LYS A 255 -14.89 14.17 12.53
CA LYS A 255 -14.42 15.50 12.90
C LYS A 255 -14.37 16.42 11.67
N LYS A 256 -14.65 17.70 11.88
CA LYS A 256 -14.46 18.74 10.84
C LYS A 256 -13.03 19.28 10.80
N SER A 257 -12.36 19.27 11.94
CA SER A 257 -10.98 19.72 12.14
C SER A 257 -10.45 19.11 13.45
N ILE A 258 -9.13 18.91 13.54
CA ILE A 258 -8.44 18.39 14.72
C ILE A 258 -7.11 19.15 14.89
N ASP A 259 -6.89 19.78 16.05
CA ASP A 259 -5.59 20.36 16.42
C ASP A 259 -4.65 19.27 16.97
N PHE A 260 -4.31 18.30 16.13
CA PHE A 260 -3.45 17.17 16.52
C PHE A 260 -2.00 17.64 16.67
N LYS A 261 -1.38 17.28 17.79
CA LYS A 261 0.03 17.58 18.08
C LYS A 261 0.71 16.32 18.58
N ILE A 262 1.86 16.00 17.99
CA ILE A 262 2.69 14.89 18.46
C ILE A 262 3.25 15.22 19.85
N GLY A 263 3.28 14.21 20.71
CA GLY A 263 3.78 14.26 22.09
C GLY A 263 5.21 13.74 22.24
N SER A 264 5.86 13.31 21.16
CA SER A 264 7.27 12.90 21.14
C SER A 264 7.92 13.19 19.80
N GLU A 265 9.24 13.03 19.72
CA GLU A 265 9.99 13.12 18.46
C GLU A 265 9.57 12.04 17.46
N ARG A 266 9.68 12.38 16.17
CA ARG A 266 9.59 11.40 15.08
C ARG A 266 10.89 10.62 15.03
N VAL A 267 10.78 9.29 15.02
CA VAL A 267 11.92 8.39 14.94
C VAL A 267 11.75 7.52 13.72
N ARG A 268 12.81 7.41 12.92
CA ARG A 268 12.92 6.43 11.84
C ARG A 268 13.86 5.31 12.24
N SER A 269 13.61 4.13 11.72
CA SER A 269 14.47 2.97 11.92
C SER A 269 15.85 3.24 11.31
N PRO A 270 16.92 2.66 11.89
CA PRO A 270 18.26 2.85 11.36
C PRO A 270 18.38 2.49 9.87
N GLY A 271 19.05 3.32 9.08
CA GLY A 271 19.14 3.22 7.62
C GLY A 271 18.08 4.01 6.83
N PHE A 272 17.06 4.57 7.49
CA PHE A 272 16.00 5.38 6.87
C PHE A 272 16.00 6.84 7.36
N GLU A 273 17.04 7.25 8.10
CA GLU A 273 17.16 8.56 8.75
C GLU A 273 17.34 9.70 7.74
N GLN A 274 17.95 9.42 6.59
CA GLN A 274 18.22 10.39 5.51
C GLN A 274 16.97 10.86 4.77
N LEU A 275 15.77 10.40 5.15
CA LEU A 275 14.53 10.94 4.63
C LEU A 275 14.22 12.37 5.15
N THR A 276 15.20 13.27 5.26
CA THR A 276 15.03 14.60 5.87
C THR A 276 13.93 15.37 5.16
N LEU A 277 12.91 15.79 5.91
CA LEU A 277 12.00 16.85 5.48
C LEU A 277 12.87 18.10 5.51
N ASN A 278 13.37 18.54 4.36
CA ASN A 278 14.01 19.85 4.30
C ASN A 278 12.90 20.87 4.57
N SER A 279 13.04 21.54 5.71
CA SER A 279 12.23 22.65 6.23
C SER A 279 11.93 23.72 5.18
#